data_AF-A0A1A9C1B6-F1
#
_entry.id   AF-A0A1A9C1B6-F1
#
_cell.length_a   1.000
_cell.length_b   1.000
_cell.length_c   1.000
_cell.angle_alpha   90.00
_cell.angle_beta   90.00
_cell.angle_gamma   90.00
#
_symmetry.space_group_name_H-M   'P 1'
#
loop_
_entity.id
_entity.type
_entity.pdbx_description
1 polymer ?
#
loop_
_entity_poly.entity_id
_entity_poly.type
_entity_poly.pdbx_seq_one_letter_code
_entity_poly.pdbx_strand_id
1 'polypeptide(L)'
;MAADQTGGTVVTGRAHRFVTTGCLTVLIALITVLGVVVGSLWYRHWHDGTVNSDRRDEAYASILKQARADADDTVRALGESGATDADTLTGVIWRHSKAPVITYDDSSRGFTATARRFTEYEEKAIWGGGPVRVTRCFVVIYTPGAGRAWTSRVSERDDAVCRPATEIDGLAQLVRKRIGSMYPEDLTKAGVRKALDPLGKQRSYDVRSVVREADTVTVLAVLSTADATTSQCYRVARPADDAIPDSTTAVPASSC
;
A
#
# COMPACT_ATOMS: atom_id res chain seq x y z
N MET A 1 -0.98 -106.96 16.34
CA MET A 1 -2.15 -106.23 16.87
C MET A 1 -1.79 -104.75 16.92
N ALA A 2 -2.77 -103.92 16.59
CA ALA A 2 -2.63 -102.61 15.98
C ALA A 2 -1.99 -101.53 16.85
N ALA A 3 -1.29 -100.61 16.18
CA ALA A 3 -0.95 -99.29 16.68
C ALA A 3 -2.22 -98.42 16.71
N ASP A 4 -2.39 -97.65 17.78
CA ASP A 4 -3.36 -96.56 17.82
C ASP A 4 -2.62 -95.25 18.14
N GLN A 5 -2.26 -94.54 17.07
CA GLN A 5 -1.91 -93.12 17.09
C GLN A 5 -3.14 -92.36 16.60
N THR A 6 -3.89 -91.76 17.52
CA THR A 6 -4.84 -90.70 17.18
C THR A 6 -4.74 -89.57 18.19
N GLY A 7 -4.38 -88.40 17.68
CA GLY A 7 -4.37 -87.16 18.47
C GLY A 7 -3.83 -85.97 17.68
N GLY A 8 -4.15 -85.90 16.39
CA GLY A 8 -3.79 -84.77 15.53
C GLY A 8 -4.41 -83.47 16.02
N THR A 9 -3.56 -82.46 16.11
CA THR A 9 -3.83 -81.03 16.28
C THR A 9 -4.76 -80.48 15.20
N VAL A 10 -5.97 -79.99 15.54
CA VAL A 10 -6.67 -79.03 14.66
C VAL A 10 -7.62 -78.10 15.44
N VAL A 11 -7.13 -77.21 16.31
CA VAL A 11 -7.93 -76.04 16.74
C VAL A 11 -7.05 -74.80 17.01
N THR A 12 -6.19 -74.40 16.06
CA THR A 12 -5.50 -73.09 16.14
C THR A 12 -5.60 -72.26 14.86
N GLY A 13 -6.08 -72.83 13.75
CA GLY A 13 -6.19 -72.11 12.46
C GLY A 13 -7.39 -71.17 12.31
N ARG A 14 -8.41 -71.26 13.19
CA ARG A 14 -9.67 -70.50 13.03
C ARG A 14 -9.68 -69.16 13.77
N ALA A 15 -9.19 -69.11 15.02
CA ALA A 15 -9.15 -67.89 15.82
C ALA A 15 -8.16 -66.85 15.25
N HIS A 16 -7.00 -67.31 14.77
CA HIS A 16 -5.98 -66.43 14.17
C HIS A 16 -6.49 -65.77 12.89
N ARG A 17 -7.34 -66.47 12.10
CA ARG A 17 -7.92 -65.98 10.85
C ARG A 17 -8.94 -64.87 11.09
N PHE A 18 -9.78 -64.97 12.14
CA PHE A 18 -10.76 -63.92 12.48
C PHE A 18 -10.09 -62.66 13.05
N VAL A 19 -9.05 -62.81 13.88
CA VAL A 19 -8.28 -61.67 14.41
C VAL A 19 -7.52 -60.95 13.28
N THR A 20 -6.94 -61.68 12.33
CA THR A 20 -6.30 -61.07 11.16
C THR A 20 -7.29 -60.40 10.21
N THR A 21 -8.48 -60.97 10.00
CA THR A 21 -9.50 -60.33 9.15
C THR A 21 -10.06 -59.07 9.80
N GLY A 22 -10.30 -59.08 11.11
CA GLY A 22 -10.74 -57.90 11.86
C GLY A 22 -9.68 -56.79 11.92
N CYS A 23 -8.39 -57.15 12.06
CA CYS A 23 -7.30 -56.20 12.00
C CYS A 23 -7.13 -55.60 10.59
N LEU A 24 -7.25 -56.44 9.55
CA LEU A 24 -7.20 -56.00 8.16
C LEU A 24 -8.35 -55.05 7.81
N THR A 25 -9.58 -55.34 8.22
CA THR A 25 -10.73 -54.44 7.97
C THR A 25 -10.58 -53.11 8.68
N VAL A 26 -10.08 -53.10 9.93
CA VAL A 26 -9.78 -51.87 10.67
C VAL A 26 -8.67 -51.07 9.98
N LEU A 27 -7.60 -51.72 9.51
CA LEU A 27 -6.54 -51.05 8.76
C LEU A 27 -7.06 -50.45 7.45
N ILE A 28 -7.88 -51.18 6.69
CA ILE A 28 -8.50 -50.67 5.46
C ILE A 28 -9.40 -49.48 5.78
N ALA A 29 -10.20 -49.55 6.84
CA ALA A 29 -11.06 -48.45 7.29
C ALA A 29 -10.23 -47.22 7.69
N LEU A 30 -9.11 -47.41 8.41
CA LEU A 30 -8.22 -46.32 8.79
C LEU A 30 -7.54 -45.69 7.56
N ILE A 31 -7.01 -46.49 6.64
CA ILE A 31 -6.37 -46.00 5.41
C ILE A 31 -7.38 -45.22 4.55
N THR A 32 -8.60 -45.73 4.42
CA THR A 32 -9.64 -45.05 3.64
C THR A 32 -10.06 -43.73 4.29
N VAL A 33 -10.29 -43.70 5.61
CA VAL A 33 -10.58 -42.47 6.34
C VAL A 33 -9.44 -41.45 6.23
N LEU A 34 -8.20 -41.88 6.46
CA LEU A 34 -7.02 -41.00 6.33
C LEU A 34 -6.85 -40.51 4.90
N GLY A 35 -7.03 -41.37 3.90
CA GLY A 35 -6.96 -40.99 2.49
C GLY A 35 -8.02 -39.94 2.11
N VAL A 36 -9.25 -40.10 2.61
CA VAL A 36 -10.32 -39.11 2.41
C VAL A 36 -9.99 -37.79 3.08
N VAL A 37 -9.47 -37.80 4.32
CA VAL A 37 -9.07 -36.59 5.03
C VAL A 37 -7.92 -35.87 4.30
N VAL A 38 -6.86 -36.59 3.93
CA VAL A 38 -5.72 -36.02 3.19
C VAL A 38 -6.16 -35.48 1.84
N GLY A 39 -6.99 -36.22 1.10
CA GLY A 39 -7.54 -35.77 -0.18
C GLY A 39 -8.39 -34.52 -0.05
N SER A 40 -9.22 -34.44 1.00
CA SER A 40 -10.06 -33.27 1.30
C SER A 40 -9.21 -32.04 1.66
N LEU A 41 -8.18 -32.21 2.49
CA LEU A 41 -7.26 -31.13 2.86
C LEU A 41 -6.45 -30.64 1.65
N TRP A 42 -5.97 -31.55 0.82
CA TRP A 42 -5.26 -31.22 -0.42
C TRP A 42 -6.15 -30.43 -1.38
N TYR A 43 -7.37 -30.91 -1.61
CA TYR A 43 -8.34 -30.24 -2.47
C TYR A 43 -8.65 -28.83 -1.96
N ARG A 44 -8.90 -28.68 -0.64
CA ARG A 44 -9.13 -27.37 -0.02
C ARG A 44 -7.94 -26.43 -0.19
N HIS A 45 -6.73 -26.90 0.10
CA HIS A 45 -5.51 -26.10 -0.07
C HIS A 45 -5.35 -25.60 -1.51
N TRP A 46 -5.53 -26.49 -2.49
CA TRP A 46 -5.42 -26.15 -3.91
C TRP A 46 -6.54 -25.18 -4.36
N HIS A 47 -7.78 -25.43 -3.92
CA HIS A 47 -8.93 -24.59 -4.29
C HIS A 47 -8.82 -23.20 -3.67
N ASP A 48 -8.47 -23.10 -2.38
CA ASP A 48 -8.25 -21.82 -1.71
C ASP A 48 -7.10 -21.05 -2.37
N GLY A 49 -6.01 -21.74 -2.74
CA GLY A 49 -4.89 -21.15 -3.48
C GLY A 49 -5.33 -20.54 -4.82
N THR A 50 -6.13 -21.27 -5.60
CA THR A 50 -6.68 -20.78 -6.88
C THR A 50 -7.57 -19.55 -6.66
N VAL A 51 -8.53 -19.64 -5.73
CA VAL A 51 -9.45 -18.52 -5.44
C VAL A 51 -8.70 -17.29 -4.93
N ASN A 52 -7.64 -17.47 -4.12
CA ASN A 52 -6.83 -16.36 -3.64
C ASN A 52 -6.02 -15.72 -4.76
N SER A 53 -5.53 -16.50 -5.73
CA SER A 53 -4.88 -15.97 -6.92
C SER A 53 -5.85 -15.11 -7.74
N ASP A 54 -7.05 -15.62 -8.03
CA ASP A 54 -8.06 -14.90 -8.79
C ASP A 54 -8.44 -13.58 -8.10
N ARG A 55 -8.67 -13.61 -6.78
CA ARG A 55 -8.97 -12.41 -5.98
C ARG A 55 -7.82 -11.41 -5.97
N ARG A 56 -6.58 -11.89 -5.93
CA ARG A 56 -5.39 -11.04 -6.01
C ARG A 56 -5.28 -10.36 -7.38
N ASP A 57 -5.60 -11.08 -8.45
CA ASP A 57 -5.57 -10.56 -9.82
C ASP A 57 -6.71 -9.54 -10.05
N GLU A 58 -7.91 -9.80 -9.53
CA GLU A 58 -9.02 -8.84 -9.51
C GLU A 58 -8.66 -7.58 -8.72
N ALA A 59 -8.07 -7.75 -7.52
CA ALA A 59 -7.58 -6.64 -6.70
C ALA A 59 -6.53 -5.81 -7.47
N TYR A 60 -5.58 -6.47 -8.13
CA TYR A 60 -4.60 -5.80 -8.97
C TYR A 60 -5.23 -5.03 -10.13
N ALA A 61 -6.14 -5.68 -10.89
CA ALA A 61 -6.85 -5.05 -12.00
C ALA A 61 -7.66 -3.82 -11.54
N SER A 62 -8.28 -3.91 -10.36
CA SER A 62 -9.00 -2.82 -9.72
C SER A 62 -8.08 -1.64 -9.42
N ILE A 63 -6.91 -1.86 -8.81
CA ILE A 63 -5.93 -0.80 -8.55
C ILE A 63 -5.46 -0.14 -9.85
N LEU A 64 -5.13 -0.93 -10.87
CA LEU A 64 -4.68 -0.38 -12.17
C LEU A 64 -5.77 0.45 -12.84
N LYS A 65 -7.03 0.00 -12.77
CA LYS A 65 -8.18 0.75 -13.27
C LYS A 65 -8.36 2.07 -12.53
N GLN A 66 -8.25 2.07 -11.20
CA GLN A 66 -8.31 3.29 -10.39
C GLN A 66 -7.16 4.25 -10.71
N ALA A 67 -5.93 3.75 -10.84
CA ALA A 67 -4.78 4.58 -11.19
C ALA A 67 -4.94 5.27 -12.56
N ARG A 68 -5.53 4.58 -13.54
CA ARG A 68 -5.87 5.16 -14.85
C ARG A 68 -6.99 6.19 -14.74
N ALA A 69 -8.07 5.88 -14.02
CA ALA A 69 -9.17 6.81 -13.82
C ALA A 69 -8.71 8.10 -13.13
N ASP A 70 -7.91 8.00 -12.06
CA ASP A 70 -7.35 9.17 -11.38
C ASP A 70 -6.42 9.99 -12.29
N ALA A 71 -5.66 9.32 -13.17
CA ALA A 71 -4.81 9.99 -14.14
C ALA A 71 -5.63 10.75 -15.20
N ASP A 72 -6.71 10.16 -15.70
CA ASP A 72 -7.62 10.79 -16.66
C ASP A 72 -8.39 11.97 -16.04
N ASP A 73 -8.85 11.80 -14.78
CA ASP A 73 -9.44 12.86 -13.97
C ASP A 73 -8.48 14.03 -13.78
N THR A 74 -7.20 13.73 -13.50
CA THR A 74 -6.14 14.74 -13.37
C THR A 74 -5.89 15.46 -14.69
N VAL A 75 -5.84 14.74 -15.82
CA VAL A 75 -5.68 15.33 -17.16
C VAL A 75 -6.81 16.31 -17.48
N ARG A 76 -8.05 15.93 -17.19
CA ARG A 76 -9.20 16.83 -17.36
C ARG A 76 -9.07 18.07 -16.47
N ALA A 77 -8.76 17.90 -15.19
CA ALA A 77 -8.58 19.01 -14.26
C ALA A 77 -7.45 19.96 -14.67
N LEU A 78 -6.34 19.42 -15.21
CA LEU A 78 -5.23 20.21 -15.75
C LEU A 78 -5.69 21.05 -16.95
N GLY A 79 -6.46 20.47 -17.87
CA GLY A 79 -7.04 21.19 -19.02
C GLY A 79 -8.02 22.29 -18.60
N GLU A 80 -8.91 21.99 -17.64
CA GLU A 80 -9.91 22.92 -17.12
C GLU A 80 -9.31 24.05 -16.28
N SER A 81 -8.19 23.81 -15.60
CA SER A 81 -7.55 24.82 -14.75
C SER A 81 -7.07 26.05 -15.52
N GLY A 82 -6.70 25.88 -16.80
CA GLY A 82 -6.08 26.93 -17.62
C GLY A 82 -4.74 27.45 -17.10
N ALA A 83 -4.20 26.86 -16.03
CA ALA A 83 -2.96 27.29 -15.39
C ALA A 83 -1.73 26.93 -16.23
N THR A 84 -0.68 27.72 -16.10
CA THR A 84 0.60 27.51 -16.80
C THR A 84 1.79 27.52 -15.87
N ASP A 85 1.62 28.00 -14.64
CA ASP A 85 2.67 27.99 -13.63
C ASP A 85 2.78 26.59 -12.99
N ALA A 86 4.02 26.17 -12.76
CA ALA A 86 4.29 24.81 -12.32
C ALA A 86 3.73 24.50 -10.92
N ASP A 87 3.61 25.52 -10.06
CA ASP A 87 3.14 25.35 -8.70
C ASP A 87 1.64 25.07 -8.63
N THR A 88 0.83 25.85 -9.35
CA THR A 88 -0.61 25.62 -9.45
C THR A 88 -0.90 24.27 -10.08
N LEU A 89 -0.17 23.91 -11.15
CA LEU A 89 -0.32 22.60 -11.80
C LEU A 89 0.09 21.44 -10.87
N THR A 90 1.15 21.60 -10.06
CA THR A 90 1.53 20.63 -9.02
C THR A 90 0.39 20.43 -8.01
N GLY A 91 -0.24 21.52 -7.58
CA GLY A 91 -1.40 21.48 -6.68
C GLY A 91 -2.62 20.77 -7.29
N VAL A 92 -2.90 20.99 -8.58
CA VAL A 92 -3.95 20.28 -9.33
C VAL A 92 -3.64 18.79 -9.40
N ILE A 93 -2.42 18.41 -9.78
CA ILE A 93 -1.99 17.01 -9.83
C ILE A 93 -2.14 16.35 -8.47
N TRP A 94 -1.66 16.99 -7.39
CA TRP A 94 -1.80 16.44 -6.05
C TRP A 94 -3.26 16.27 -5.64
N ARG A 95 -4.14 17.23 -5.97
CA ARG A 95 -5.55 17.19 -5.56
C ARG A 95 -6.25 15.93 -6.07
N HIS A 96 -5.96 15.50 -7.29
CA HIS A 96 -6.60 14.38 -7.97
C HIS A 96 -5.82 13.06 -7.83
N SER A 97 -4.49 13.09 -7.91
CA SER A 97 -3.67 11.88 -7.83
C SER A 97 -3.26 11.48 -6.41
N LYS A 98 -3.33 12.42 -5.45
CA LYS A 98 -2.78 12.30 -4.09
C LYS A 98 -1.32 11.85 -4.06
N ALA A 99 -0.56 12.07 -5.14
CA ALA A 99 0.84 11.68 -5.21
C ALA A 99 1.69 12.54 -4.26
N PRO A 100 2.44 11.94 -3.33
CA PRO A 100 3.29 12.68 -2.39
C PRO A 100 4.47 13.37 -3.08
N VAL A 101 5.02 12.75 -4.11
CA VAL A 101 6.15 13.29 -4.88
C VAL A 101 5.69 13.60 -6.29
N ILE A 102 5.87 14.86 -6.68
CA ILE A 102 5.53 15.38 -8.01
C ILE A 102 6.73 16.20 -8.48
N THR A 103 7.45 15.66 -9.46
CA THR A 103 8.57 16.36 -10.08
C THR A 103 8.14 17.06 -11.36
N TYR A 104 8.70 18.23 -11.61
CA TYR A 104 8.50 18.99 -12.84
C TYR A 104 9.81 18.99 -13.63
N ASP A 105 9.74 18.61 -14.90
CA ASP A 105 10.83 18.70 -15.86
C ASP A 105 10.59 19.89 -16.79
N ASP A 106 11.38 20.95 -16.62
CA ASP A 106 11.22 22.20 -17.37
C ASP A 106 11.48 22.02 -18.88
N SER A 107 12.31 21.04 -19.25
CA SER A 107 12.65 20.80 -20.67
C SER A 107 11.47 20.23 -21.46
N SER A 108 10.72 19.32 -20.86
CA SER A 108 9.50 18.73 -21.44
C SER A 108 8.22 19.42 -21.00
N ARG A 109 8.32 20.35 -20.04
CA ARG A 109 7.20 20.93 -19.27
C ARG A 109 6.26 19.86 -18.70
N GLY A 110 6.81 18.68 -18.44
CA GLY A 110 6.09 17.50 -17.98
C GLY A 110 6.14 17.36 -16.46
N PHE A 111 5.13 16.69 -15.91
CA PHE A 111 5.10 16.34 -14.50
C PHE A 111 5.18 14.83 -14.34
N THR A 112 5.94 14.37 -13.35
CA THR A 112 5.97 12.96 -12.94
C THR A 112 5.46 12.85 -11.53
N ALA A 113 4.29 12.22 -11.37
CA ALA A 113 3.66 11.94 -10.10
C ALA A 113 3.91 10.48 -9.71
N THR A 114 4.46 10.26 -8.51
CA THR A 114 4.76 8.90 -8.01
C THR A 114 3.92 8.61 -6.78
N ALA A 115 3.15 7.52 -6.81
CA ALA A 115 2.27 7.14 -5.72
C ALA A 115 2.23 5.62 -5.53
N ARG A 116 2.26 5.21 -4.27
CA ARG A 116 1.93 3.84 -3.87
C ARG A 116 0.42 3.74 -3.72
N ARG A 117 -0.19 2.74 -4.37
CA ARG A 117 -1.63 2.44 -4.27
C ARG A 117 -1.82 1.06 -3.69
N PHE A 118 -2.92 0.87 -2.98
CA PHE A 118 -3.27 -0.42 -2.43
C PHE A 118 -4.76 -0.68 -2.49
N THR A 119 -5.13 -1.94 -2.49
CA THR A 119 -6.49 -2.41 -2.26
C THR A 119 -6.43 -3.67 -1.41
N GLU A 120 -7.53 -3.98 -0.74
CA GLU A 120 -7.64 -5.13 0.15
C GLU A 120 -8.57 -6.17 -0.49
N TYR A 121 -8.24 -7.44 -0.32
CA TYR A 121 -9.09 -8.57 -0.69
C TYR A 121 -9.12 -9.58 0.44
N GLU A 122 -10.21 -10.32 0.55
CA GLU A 122 -10.34 -11.37 1.55
C GLU A 122 -9.62 -12.64 1.07
N GLU A 123 -8.56 -13.04 1.76
CA GLU A 123 -7.88 -14.30 1.52
C GLU A 123 -8.63 -15.45 2.21
N LYS A 124 -8.78 -16.60 1.54
CA LYS A 124 -9.27 -17.85 2.13
C LYS A 124 -8.12 -18.70 2.63
N ALA A 125 -8.26 -19.31 3.80
CA ALA A 125 -7.35 -20.35 4.26
C ALA A 125 -8.08 -21.40 5.10
N ILE A 126 -7.49 -22.60 5.18
CA ILE A 126 -8.06 -23.79 5.84
C ILE A 126 -8.47 -23.52 7.31
N TRP A 127 -7.78 -22.61 8.00
CA TRP A 127 -7.97 -22.32 9.43
C TRP A 127 -8.32 -20.85 9.71
N GLY A 128 -9.05 -20.20 8.79
CA GLY A 128 -9.45 -18.81 8.92
C GLY A 128 -8.70 -17.92 7.93
N GLY A 129 -9.47 -17.13 7.20
CA GLY A 129 -9.00 -16.13 6.25
C GLY A 129 -9.04 -14.72 6.83
N GLY A 130 -8.63 -13.73 6.04
CA GLY A 130 -8.72 -12.33 6.44
C GLY A 130 -8.30 -11.37 5.34
N PRO A 131 -8.40 -10.06 5.62
CA PRO A 131 -8.06 -9.02 4.66
C PRO A 131 -6.57 -9.01 4.40
N VAL A 132 -6.20 -9.14 3.13
CA VAL A 132 -4.83 -9.03 2.62
C VAL A 132 -4.74 -7.86 1.66
N ARG A 133 -3.65 -7.11 1.76
CA ARG A 133 -3.41 -5.92 0.95
C ARG A 133 -2.55 -6.24 -0.26
N VAL A 134 -3.05 -5.93 -1.45
CA VAL A 134 -2.23 -5.79 -2.65
C VAL A 134 -1.73 -4.36 -2.72
N THR A 135 -0.42 -4.17 -2.75
CA THR A 135 0.22 -2.86 -2.91
C THR A 135 0.96 -2.82 -4.23
N ARG A 136 0.90 -1.69 -4.92
CA ARG A 136 1.61 -1.43 -6.18
C ARG A 136 2.13 0.00 -6.25
N CYS A 137 3.24 0.18 -6.95
CA CYS A 137 3.80 1.49 -7.24
C CYS A 137 3.39 1.94 -8.64
N PHE A 138 2.81 3.15 -8.73
CA PHE A 138 2.49 3.77 -10.01
C PHE A 138 3.27 5.07 -10.19
N VAL A 139 3.81 5.22 -11.40
CA VAL A 139 4.38 6.46 -11.89
C VAL A 139 3.48 6.95 -13.02
N VAL A 140 2.97 8.17 -12.86
CA VAL A 140 2.13 8.82 -13.86
C VAL A 140 2.88 10.02 -14.41
N ILE A 141 3.08 10.04 -15.73
CA ILE A 141 3.70 11.16 -16.43
C ILE A 141 2.58 11.96 -17.09
N TYR A 142 2.48 13.24 -16.77
CA TYR A 142 1.58 14.19 -17.41
C TYR A 142 2.36 15.08 -18.35
N THR A 143 1.98 15.11 -19.62
CA THR A 143 2.66 15.93 -20.64
C THR A 143 1.69 16.90 -21.30
N PRO A 144 2.06 18.18 -21.43
CA PRO A 144 1.26 19.15 -22.18
C PRO A 144 1.37 18.85 -23.69
N GLY A 145 0.22 18.79 -24.35
CA GLY A 145 0.07 18.65 -25.79
C GLY A 145 -0.22 19.99 -26.48
N ALA A 146 -0.39 19.94 -27.79
CA ALA A 146 -0.77 21.10 -28.58
C ALA A 146 -2.15 21.65 -28.13
N GLY A 147 -2.28 22.98 -28.05
CA GLY A 147 -3.57 23.62 -27.75
C GLY A 147 -4.08 23.45 -26.32
N ARG A 148 -3.19 23.30 -25.32
CA ARG A 148 -3.52 23.09 -23.89
C ARG A 148 -4.18 21.74 -23.56
N ALA A 149 -4.20 20.80 -24.50
CA ALA A 149 -4.61 19.43 -24.22
C ALA A 149 -3.55 18.75 -23.36
N TRP A 150 -3.93 18.09 -22.26
CA TRP A 150 -3.01 17.30 -21.44
C TRP A 150 -3.14 15.83 -21.78
N THR A 151 -2.06 15.07 -21.60
CA THR A 151 -2.06 13.61 -21.73
C THR A 151 -1.38 12.98 -20.53
N SER A 152 -1.76 11.76 -20.19
CA SER A 152 -1.15 10.97 -19.12
C SER A 152 -0.58 9.65 -19.64
N ARG A 153 0.46 9.16 -18.98
CA ARG A 153 0.96 7.79 -19.13
C ARG A 153 1.12 7.18 -17.76
N VAL A 154 0.32 6.16 -17.46
CA VAL A 154 0.41 5.38 -16.22
C VAL A 154 1.33 4.19 -16.44
N SER A 155 2.31 4.01 -15.56
CA SER A 155 3.21 2.84 -15.56
C SER A 155 3.30 2.27 -14.15
N GLU A 156 3.17 0.95 -14.03
CA GLU A 156 3.53 0.23 -12.80
C GLU A 156 5.05 0.14 -12.71
N ARG A 157 5.57 0.25 -11.50
CA ARG A 157 6.99 0.12 -11.17
C ARG A 157 7.17 -0.77 -9.95
N ASP A 158 8.42 -1.15 -9.70
CA ASP A 158 8.79 -1.85 -8.48
C ASP A 158 8.55 -0.99 -7.25
N ASP A 159 8.26 -1.63 -6.11
CA ASP A 159 7.99 -0.95 -4.85
C ASP A 159 9.15 -0.07 -4.36
N ALA A 160 10.38 -0.37 -4.77
CA ALA A 160 11.56 0.44 -4.48
C ALA A 160 11.44 1.87 -5.04
N VAL A 161 10.79 2.04 -6.21
CA VAL A 161 10.59 3.35 -6.85
C VAL A 161 9.66 4.24 -6.01
N CYS A 162 8.64 3.66 -5.37
CA CYS A 162 7.70 4.40 -4.52
C CYS A 162 8.12 4.50 -3.05
N ARG A 163 9.24 3.89 -2.65
CA ARG A 163 9.72 3.98 -1.26
C ARG A 163 9.98 5.43 -0.84
N PRO A 164 10.71 6.26 -1.62
CA PRO A 164 10.86 7.67 -1.33
C PRO A 164 9.53 8.41 -1.18
N ALA A 165 8.57 8.16 -2.08
CA ALA A 165 7.26 8.81 -2.02
C ALA A 165 6.48 8.45 -0.75
N THR A 166 6.59 7.21 -0.26
CA THR A 166 5.95 6.78 0.99
C THR A 166 6.61 7.44 2.21
N GLU A 167 7.94 7.54 2.21
CA GLU A 167 8.67 8.24 3.28
C GLU A 167 8.28 9.73 3.32
N ILE A 168 8.27 10.39 2.16
CA ILE A 168 7.86 11.79 2.02
C ILE A 168 6.41 12.00 2.47
N ASP A 169 5.48 11.09 2.14
CA ASP A 169 4.10 11.16 2.63
C ASP A 169 4.04 11.09 4.16
N GLY A 170 4.77 10.14 4.77
CA GLY A 170 4.86 10.03 6.23
C GLY A 170 5.43 11.30 6.87
N LEU A 171 6.47 11.89 6.27
CA LEU A 171 7.04 13.16 6.71
C LEU A 171 6.03 14.31 6.57
N ALA A 172 5.29 14.38 5.47
CA ALA A 172 4.29 15.41 5.21
C ALA A 172 3.11 15.31 6.20
N GLN A 173 2.64 14.10 6.50
CA GLN A 173 1.62 13.86 7.52
C GLN A 173 2.09 14.27 8.92
N LEU A 174 3.34 13.95 9.26
CA LEU A 174 3.94 14.36 10.54
C LEU A 174 4.07 15.88 10.63
N VAL A 175 4.51 16.53 9.56
CA VAL A 175 4.61 17.99 9.47
C VAL A 175 3.24 18.64 9.64
N ARG A 176 2.23 18.16 8.90
CA ARG A 176 0.84 18.63 9.00
C ARG A 176 0.33 18.53 10.44
N LYS A 177 0.52 17.36 11.08
CA LYS A 177 0.09 17.11 12.46
C LYS A 177 0.81 18.04 13.44
N ARG A 178 2.14 18.17 13.34
CA ARG A 178 2.93 19.00 14.26
C ARG A 178 2.56 20.47 14.12
N ILE A 179 2.59 21.03 12.91
CA ILE A 179 2.25 22.43 12.65
C ILE A 179 0.80 22.74 13.06
N GLY A 180 -0.14 21.83 12.78
CA GLY A 180 -1.53 21.97 13.19
C GLY A 180 -1.74 21.96 14.71
N SER A 181 -0.84 21.32 15.46
CA SER A 181 -0.89 21.25 16.93
C SER A 181 -0.10 22.35 17.66
N MET A 182 0.68 23.18 16.94
CA MET A 182 1.49 24.23 17.58
C MET A 182 0.62 25.37 18.12
N TYR A 183 1.13 26.15 19.07
CA TYR A 183 0.47 27.40 19.41
C TYR A 183 0.70 28.45 18.31
N PRO A 184 -0.26 29.36 18.04
CA PRO A 184 -0.09 30.39 17.02
C PRO A 184 1.19 31.22 17.20
N GLU A 185 1.58 31.53 18.43
CA GLU A 185 2.81 32.25 18.78
C GLU A 185 4.09 31.47 18.45
N ASP A 186 4.03 30.15 18.44
CA ASP A 186 5.17 29.27 18.12
C ASP A 186 5.33 29.05 16.62
N LEU A 187 4.37 29.49 15.78
CA LEU A 187 4.43 29.42 14.32
C LEU A 187 5.39 30.46 13.74
N THR A 188 6.65 30.36 14.15
CA THR A 188 7.78 31.08 13.59
C THR A 188 8.71 30.11 12.90
N LYS A 189 9.61 30.58 12.04
CA LYS A 189 10.60 29.71 11.39
C LYS A 189 11.41 28.88 12.39
N ALA A 190 11.81 29.48 13.52
CA ALA A 190 12.55 28.80 14.57
C ALA A 190 11.68 27.79 15.33
N GLY A 191 10.45 28.18 15.69
CA GLY A 191 9.50 27.30 16.38
C GLY A 191 9.12 26.09 15.54
N VAL A 192 8.81 26.28 14.25
CA VAL A 192 8.50 25.17 13.32
C VAL A 192 9.71 24.25 13.18
N ARG A 193 10.93 24.79 13.00
CA ARG A 193 12.14 23.97 12.91
C ARG A 193 12.35 23.13 14.17
N LYS A 194 12.20 23.73 15.35
CA LYS A 194 12.29 23.03 16.64
C LYS A 194 11.19 21.98 16.80
N ALA A 195 9.98 22.25 16.32
CA ALA A 195 8.89 21.29 16.38
C ALA A 195 9.14 20.09 15.45
N LEU A 196 9.68 20.31 14.24
CA LEU A 196 9.96 19.24 13.28
C LEU A 196 11.21 18.44 13.60
N ASP A 197 12.26 19.08 14.15
CA ASP A 197 13.48 18.42 14.59
C ASP A 197 13.88 18.88 16.00
N PRO A 198 13.23 18.35 17.06
CA PRO A 198 13.50 18.76 18.44
C PRO A 198 14.93 18.48 18.90
N LEU A 199 15.60 17.50 18.27
CA LEU A 199 16.95 17.07 18.64
C LEU A 199 18.03 17.65 17.73
N GLY A 200 17.67 18.36 16.65
CA GLY A 200 18.62 18.88 15.66
C GLY A 200 19.37 17.78 14.90
N LYS A 201 18.82 16.57 14.82
CA LYS A 201 19.48 15.38 14.25
C LYS A 201 18.87 14.94 12.92
N GLN A 202 17.67 15.40 12.59
CA GLN A 202 16.93 14.94 11.42
C GLN A 202 17.15 15.86 10.23
N ARG A 203 17.83 15.34 9.20
CA ARG A 203 18.04 16.04 7.91
C ARG A 203 16.81 16.02 7.00
N SER A 204 15.70 15.43 7.45
CA SER A 204 14.49 15.24 6.66
C SER A 204 13.66 16.50 6.46
N TYR A 205 13.96 17.58 7.19
CA TYR A 205 13.20 18.82 7.16
C TYR A 205 14.11 20.03 6.97
N ASP A 206 13.82 20.86 5.97
CA ASP A 206 14.38 22.20 5.88
C ASP A 206 13.28 23.25 5.71
N VAL A 207 12.99 23.98 6.79
CA VAL A 207 12.00 25.06 6.81
C VAL A 207 12.60 26.28 6.11
N ARG A 208 12.05 26.63 4.94
CA ARG A 208 12.51 27.77 4.12
C ARG A 208 11.89 29.08 4.58
N SER A 209 10.57 29.12 4.73
CA SER A 209 9.85 30.32 5.16
C SER A 209 8.61 29.99 5.99
N VAL A 210 8.20 30.97 6.78
CA VAL A 210 6.92 30.98 7.49
C VAL A 210 6.33 32.37 7.28
N VAL A 211 5.17 32.44 6.64
CA VAL A 211 4.49 33.67 6.30
C VAL A 211 3.13 33.67 6.97
N ARG A 212 2.80 34.76 7.65
CA ARG A 212 1.49 34.97 8.28
C ARG A 212 0.73 36.01 7.45
N GLU A 213 -0.44 35.63 6.98
CA GLU A 213 -1.34 36.49 6.21
C GLU A 213 -2.72 36.42 6.87
N ALA A 214 -3.22 37.56 7.36
CA ALA A 214 -4.53 37.69 8.01
C ALA A 214 -4.89 36.53 8.96
N ASP A 215 -5.62 35.54 8.46
CA ASP A 215 -6.19 34.39 9.15
C ASP A 215 -5.46 33.06 8.86
N THR A 216 -4.32 33.08 8.18
CA THR A 216 -3.60 31.88 7.74
C THR A 216 -2.10 32.03 7.93
N VAL A 217 -1.46 30.97 8.43
CA VAL A 217 -0.02 30.81 8.44
C VAL A 217 0.38 29.76 7.41
N THR A 218 1.25 30.17 6.49
CA THR A 218 1.82 29.30 5.46
C THR A 218 3.28 29.00 5.77
N VAL A 219 3.62 27.72 5.84
CA VAL A 219 4.99 27.23 6.02
C VAL A 219 5.44 26.58 4.72
N LEU A 220 6.60 26.99 4.21
CA LEU A 220 7.29 26.29 3.12
C LEU A 220 8.44 25.49 3.70
N ALA A 221 8.44 24.18 3.45
CA ALA A 221 9.49 23.28 3.89
C ALA A 221 9.87 22.28 2.80
N VAL A 222 11.17 22.00 2.69
CA VAL A 222 11.68 20.88 1.90
C VAL A 222 11.64 19.64 2.78
N LEU A 223 10.95 18.60 2.31
CA LEU A 223 10.95 17.28 2.93
C LEU A 223 11.93 16.41 2.14
N SER A 224 12.83 15.71 2.83
CA SER A 224 13.83 14.85 2.21
C SER A 224 13.84 13.47 2.82
N THR A 225 14.06 12.45 1.99
CA THR A 225 14.31 11.08 2.46
C THR A 225 15.55 11.02 3.35
N ALA A 226 15.68 9.97 4.15
CA ALA A 226 16.78 9.84 5.12
C ALA A 226 18.17 9.83 4.46
N ASP A 227 18.27 9.31 3.24
CA ASP A 227 19.45 9.29 2.38
C ASP A 227 19.61 10.56 1.51
N ALA A 228 18.66 11.49 1.58
CA ALA A 228 18.60 12.73 0.81
C ALA A 228 18.64 12.55 -0.72
N THR A 229 18.25 11.38 -1.25
CA THR A 229 18.18 11.17 -2.71
C THR A 229 16.95 11.80 -3.33
N THR A 230 15.88 11.97 -2.55
CA THR A 230 14.62 12.56 -3.00
C THR A 230 14.20 13.65 -2.03
N SER A 231 13.90 14.82 -2.59
CA SER A 231 13.36 15.95 -1.84
C SER A 231 12.13 16.51 -2.55
N GLN A 232 11.14 16.91 -1.78
CA GLN A 232 9.92 17.54 -2.28
C GLN A 232 9.63 18.80 -1.46
N CYS A 233 9.34 19.88 -2.15
CA CYS A 233 8.84 21.10 -1.52
C CYS A 233 7.38 20.90 -1.11
N TYR A 234 7.06 21.34 0.10
CA TYR A 234 5.71 21.30 0.65
C TYR A 234 5.29 22.66 1.17
N ARG A 235 4.07 23.04 0.81
CA ARG A 235 3.34 24.16 1.37
C ARG A 235 2.36 23.63 2.40
N VAL A 236 2.52 24.07 3.64
CA VAL A 236 1.64 23.74 4.75
C VAL A 236 0.85 24.99 5.12
N ALA A 237 -0.46 24.96 4.93
CA ALA A 237 -1.33 26.07 5.29
C ALA A 237 -2.15 25.68 6.52
N ARG A 238 -2.09 26.53 7.54
CA ARG A 238 -2.81 26.38 8.81
C ARG A 238 -3.58 27.67 9.09
N PRO A 239 -4.86 27.62 9.45
CA PRO A 239 -5.56 28.79 9.96
C PRO A 239 -4.89 29.37 11.22
N ALA A 240 -4.93 30.69 11.38
CA ALA A 240 -4.26 31.44 12.43
C ALA A 240 -4.99 31.39 13.79
N ASP A 241 -6.30 31.16 13.77
CA ASP A 241 -7.10 30.95 14.96
C ASP A 241 -6.87 29.55 15.56
N ASP A 242 -7.40 29.30 16.76
CA ASP A 242 -7.53 27.97 17.38
C ASP A 242 -8.52 27.05 16.62
N ALA A 243 -8.51 27.15 15.30
CA ALA A 243 -9.23 26.27 14.42
C ALA A 243 -8.74 24.83 14.62
N ILE A 244 -9.71 23.94 14.56
CA ILE A 244 -9.60 22.50 14.71
C ILE A 244 -8.30 21.99 14.03
N PRO A 245 -7.44 21.21 14.72
CA PRO A 245 -6.16 20.74 14.18
C PRO A 245 -6.23 20.12 12.78
N ASP A 246 -7.39 19.53 12.43
CA ASP A 246 -7.67 18.89 11.15
C ASP A 246 -7.85 19.85 9.96
N SER A 247 -7.89 21.17 10.19
CA SER A 247 -7.95 22.18 9.12
C SER A 247 -6.60 22.45 8.44
N THR A 248 -5.51 21.94 9.00
CA THR A 248 -4.16 22.11 8.43
C THR A 248 -3.99 21.28 7.17
N THR A 249 -3.52 21.88 6.09
CA THR A 249 -3.22 21.19 4.82
C THR A 249 -1.71 21.11 4.60
N ALA A 250 -1.26 20.06 3.93
CA ALA A 250 0.13 19.93 3.47
C ALA A 250 0.09 19.45 2.02
N VAL A 251 0.57 20.29 1.11
CA VAL A 251 0.46 20.10 -0.34
C VAL A 251 1.85 20.20 -0.97
N PRO A 252 2.24 19.28 -1.88
CA PRO A 252 3.46 19.43 -2.67
C PRO A 252 3.42 20.74 -3.47
N ALA A 253 4.57 21.42 -3.48
CA ALA A 253 4.82 22.62 -4.25
C ALA A 253 5.97 22.36 -5.22
N SER A 254 5.95 23.05 -6.37
CA SER A 254 7.03 22.90 -7.36
C SER A 254 8.35 23.49 -6.87
N SER A 255 8.28 24.48 -5.97
CA SER A 255 9.43 25.17 -5.39
C SER A 255 9.19 25.63 -3.96
N CYS A 256 10.29 25.80 -3.25
CA CYS A 256 10.42 26.55 -2.00
C CYS A 256 11.51 27.62 -2.26
#